data_AF-A0A7C5E9H7-F1
#
_entry.id   AF-A0A7C5E9H7-F1
#
_cell.length_a   1.000
_cell.length_b   1.000
_cell.length_c   1.000
_cell.angle_alpha   90.00
_cell.angle_beta   90.00
_cell.angle_gamma   90.00
#
_symmetry.space_group_name_H-M   'P 1'
#
loop_
_entity.id
_entity.type
_entity.pdbx_description
1 polymer ?
#
loop_
_entity_poly.entity_id
_entity_poly.type
_entity_poly.pdbx_seq_one_letter_code
_entity_poly.pdbx_strand_id
1 'polypeptide(L)'
;SKYLKAFDLFILPSRYEGLSITLIEALFAQIPSLASDVGGNEEIVGKECIFKNEKEFLEKIKNPELSKTERKIFELENMVKGYLKVYQSL
;
A
#
# COMPACT_ATOMS: atom_id res chain seq x y z
N SER A 1 5.59 12.89 2.97
CA SER A 1 6.57 13.20 1.89
C SER A 1 6.21 14.48 1.13
N LYS A 2 7.18 15.38 0.88
CA LYS A 2 6.99 16.68 0.19
C LYS A 2 6.62 16.54 -1.30
N TYR A 3 7.08 15.46 -1.94
CA TYR A 3 7.00 15.30 -3.39
C TYR A 3 5.93 14.31 -3.84
N LEU A 4 5.42 13.48 -2.93
CA LEU A 4 4.55 12.36 -3.31
C LEU A 4 3.35 12.82 -4.16
N LYS A 5 2.65 13.86 -3.70
CA LYS A 5 1.46 14.40 -4.39
C LYS A 5 1.73 14.98 -5.79
N ALA A 6 2.98 15.13 -6.20
CA ALA A 6 3.35 15.60 -7.53
C ALA A 6 3.51 14.47 -8.55
N PHE A 7 3.43 13.20 -8.13
CA PHE A 7 3.53 12.05 -9.03
C PHE A 7 2.14 11.61 -9.53
N ASP A 8 2.08 11.17 -10.78
CA ASP A 8 0.89 10.53 -11.37
C ASP A 8 0.72 9.07 -10.93
N LEU A 9 1.85 8.40 -10.60
CA LEU A 9 1.90 6.99 -10.22
C LEU A 9 3.10 6.75 -9.29
N PHE A 10 2.89 5.99 -8.22
CA PHE A 10 3.94 5.46 -7.36
C PHE A 10 4.19 3.97 -7.67
N ILE A 11 5.45 3.53 -7.74
CA ILE A 11 5.80 2.13 -8.04
C ILE A 11 6.74 1.61 -6.96
N LEU A 12 6.42 0.44 -6.39
CA LEU A 12 7.24 -0.27 -5.41
C LEU A 12 7.58 -1.69 -5.92
N PRO A 13 8.66 -1.87 -6.71
CA PRO A 13 9.03 -3.16 -7.31
C PRO A 13 9.95 -3.97 -6.38
N SER A 14 9.63 -4.04 -5.08
CA SER A 14 10.46 -4.70 -4.07
C SER A 14 10.53 -6.22 -4.30
N ARG A 15 11.64 -6.85 -3.87
CA ARG A 15 11.75 -8.33 -3.86
C ARG A 15 11.31 -8.94 -2.52
N TYR A 16 11.30 -8.15 -1.46
CA TYR A 16 10.90 -8.55 -0.12
C TYR A 16 10.42 -7.31 0.63
N GLU A 17 9.32 -7.46 1.39
CA GLU A 17 8.74 -6.44 2.25
C GLU A 17 8.15 -7.10 3.49
N GLY A 18 8.11 -6.37 4.61
CA GLY A 18 7.22 -6.67 5.72
C GLY A 18 5.88 -6.00 5.46
N LEU A 19 5.67 -4.84 6.09
CA LEU A 19 4.60 -3.91 5.76
C LEU A 19 5.25 -2.60 5.29
N SER A 20 5.01 -2.21 4.03
CA SER A 20 5.71 -1.07 3.45
C SER A 20 5.12 0.27 3.92
N ILE A 21 5.86 0.99 4.77
CA ILE A 21 5.45 2.33 5.24
C ILE A 21 5.34 3.31 4.06
N THR A 22 6.26 3.25 3.10
CA THR A 22 6.24 4.10 1.91
C THR A 22 4.98 3.89 1.06
N LEU A 23 4.50 2.65 0.97
CA LEU A 23 3.25 2.33 0.27
C LEU A 23 2.02 2.87 1.02
N ILE A 24 2.04 2.84 2.35
CA ILE A 24 1.01 3.49 3.19
C ILE A 24 1.05 5.02 2.98
N GLU A 25 2.22 5.64 2.94
CA GLU A 25 2.32 7.08 2.64
C GLU A 25 1.71 7.43 1.27
N ALA A 26 1.96 6.61 0.24
CA ALA A 26 1.38 6.78 -1.09
C ALA A 26 -0.15 6.63 -1.09
N LEU A 27 -0.66 5.64 -0.35
CA LEU A 27 -2.09 5.45 -0.12
C LEU A 27 -2.73 6.70 0.52
N PHE A 28 -2.12 7.27 1.57
CA PHE A 28 -2.62 8.48 2.22
C PHE A 28 -2.52 9.74 1.33
N ALA A 29 -1.52 9.79 0.46
CA ALA A 29 -1.38 10.86 -0.52
C ALA A 29 -2.39 10.75 -1.69
N GLN A 30 -3.16 9.65 -1.77
CA GLN A 30 -4.18 9.39 -2.79
C GLN A 30 -3.61 9.37 -4.21
N ILE A 31 -2.45 8.74 -4.36
CA ILE A 31 -1.80 8.56 -5.65
C ILE A 31 -1.99 7.10 -6.09
N PRO A 32 -2.34 6.84 -7.35
CA PRO A 32 -2.30 5.49 -7.91
C PRO A 32 -0.97 4.81 -7.58
N SER A 33 -1.01 3.54 -7.20
CA SER A 33 0.17 2.82 -6.74
C SER A 33 0.22 1.42 -7.36
N LEU A 34 1.39 0.99 -7.81
CA LEU A 34 1.66 -0.38 -8.24
C LEU A 34 2.79 -0.97 -7.43
N ALA A 35 2.55 -2.08 -6.75
CA ALA A 35 3.54 -2.74 -5.91
C ALA A 35 3.77 -4.20 -6.34
N SER A 36 4.97 -4.72 -6.13
CA SER A 36 5.23 -6.15 -6.24
C SER A 36 4.37 -6.93 -5.25
N ASP A 37 3.86 -8.09 -5.65
CA ASP A 37 3.12 -9.01 -4.78
C ASP A 37 4.04 -9.77 -3.81
N VAL A 38 4.49 -9.06 -2.78
CA VAL A 38 5.35 -9.56 -1.69
C VAL A 38 4.96 -8.89 -0.38
N GLY A 39 5.18 -9.58 0.74
CA GLY A 39 4.88 -9.05 2.08
C GLY A 39 3.41 -8.66 2.22
N GLY A 40 3.14 -7.58 2.95
CA GLY A 40 1.81 -7.00 3.17
C GLY A 40 1.36 -6.00 2.10
N ASN A 41 1.96 -6.00 0.89
CA ASN A 41 1.61 -5.01 -0.13
C ASN A 41 0.15 -5.14 -0.60
N GLU A 42 -0.34 -6.37 -0.82
CA GLU A 42 -1.74 -6.61 -1.20
C GLU A 42 -2.70 -6.06 -0.14
N GLU A 43 -2.36 -6.19 1.15
CA GLU A 43 -3.18 -5.69 2.26
C GLU A 43 -3.28 -4.15 2.26
N ILE A 44 -2.22 -3.46 1.79
CA ILE A 44 -2.18 -1.99 1.75
C ILE A 44 -2.94 -1.47 0.53
N VAL A 45 -2.66 -1.97 -0.68
CA VAL A 45 -3.19 -1.36 -1.91
C VAL A 45 -4.28 -2.16 -2.62
N GLY A 46 -4.45 -3.44 -2.27
CA GLY A 46 -5.41 -4.35 -2.88
C GLY A 46 -4.89 -5.05 -4.14
N LYS A 47 -5.58 -6.12 -4.52
CA LYS A 47 -5.20 -7.04 -5.60
C LYS A 47 -4.99 -6.37 -6.97
N GLU A 48 -5.80 -5.36 -7.29
CA GLU A 48 -5.70 -4.66 -8.58
C GLU A 48 -4.41 -3.82 -8.68
N CYS A 49 -3.85 -3.43 -7.54
CA CYS A 49 -2.67 -2.57 -7.43
C CYS A 49 -1.35 -3.34 -7.21
N ILE A 50 -1.35 -4.67 -7.31
CA ILE A 50 -0.13 -5.50 -7.19
C ILE A 50 0.23 -6.25 -8.47
N PHE A 51 1.50 -6.61 -8.64
CA PHE A 51 1.99 -7.42 -9.77
C PHE A 51 3.01 -8.48 -9.33
N LYS A 52 2.93 -9.67 -9.92
CA LYS A 52 3.82 -10.81 -9.63
C LYS A 52 5.02 -10.92 -10.57
N ASN A 53 4.88 -10.35 -11.77
CA ASN A 53 5.86 -10.49 -12.83
C ASN A 53 5.79 -9.30 -13.80
N GLU A 54 6.75 -9.25 -14.72
CA GLU A 54 6.87 -8.19 -15.72
C GLU A 54 5.61 -8.06 -16.60
N LYS A 55 4.99 -9.18 -16.98
CA LYS A 55 3.80 -9.16 -17.83
C LYS A 55 2.62 -8.48 -17.13
N GLU A 56 2.33 -8.85 -15.89
CA GLU A 56 1.29 -8.20 -15.09
C GLU A 56 1.58 -6.72 -14.84
N PHE A 57 2.85 -6.38 -14.56
CA PHE A 57 3.26 -4.99 -14.38
C PHE A 57 2.97 -4.16 -15.63
N LEU A 58 3.38 -4.65 -16.80
CA LEU A 58 3.17 -3.97 -18.09
C LEU A 58 1.69 -3.85 -18.47
N GLU A 59 0.84 -4.76 -18.02
CA GLU A 59 -0.59 -4.69 -18.23
C GLU A 59 -1.22 -3.60 -17.36
N LYS A 60 -0.90 -3.62 -16.05
CA LYS A 60 -1.51 -2.73 -15.06
C LYS A 60 -0.99 -1.30 -15.10
N ILE A 61 0.27 -1.07 -15.49
CA ILE A 61 0.84 0.28 -15.59
C ILE A 61 0.15 1.16 -16.64
N LYS A 62 -0.52 0.55 -17.64
CA LYS A 62 -1.22 1.29 -18.70
C LYS A 62 -2.45 2.04 -18.17
N ASN A 63 -3.13 1.47 -17.19
CA ASN A 63 -4.34 2.02 -16.58
C ASN A 63 -4.26 1.80 -15.06
N PRO A 64 -3.44 2.58 -14.35
CA PRO A 64 -3.22 2.38 -12.93
C PRO A 64 -4.49 2.71 -12.14
N GLU A 65 -4.92 1.78 -11.29
CA GLU A 65 -6.06 2.01 -10.40
C GLU A 65 -5.64 2.77 -9.13
N LEU A 66 -6.57 3.56 -8.60
CA LEU A 66 -6.49 4.02 -7.22
C LEU A 66 -6.84 2.87 -6.30
N SER A 67 -6.05 2.70 -5.24
CA SER A 67 -6.34 1.71 -4.22
C SER A 67 -7.73 1.96 -3.60
N LYS A 68 -8.48 0.87 -3.45
CA LYS A 68 -9.81 0.86 -2.81
C LYS A 68 -9.73 0.52 -1.32
N THR A 69 -8.53 0.29 -0.79
CA THR A 69 -8.33 -0.07 0.61
C THR A 69 -8.73 1.07 1.54
N GLU A 70 -9.38 0.72 2.65
CA GLU A 70 -9.77 1.69 3.66
C GLU A 70 -8.54 2.23 4.42
N ARG A 71 -8.14 3.46 4.10
CA ARG A 71 -7.06 4.20 4.78
C ARG A 71 -7.16 4.22 6.29
N LYS A 72 -8.39 4.24 6.81
CA LYS A 72 -8.67 4.28 8.26
C LYS A 72 -7.99 3.14 9.00
N ILE A 73 -7.85 1.98 8.37
CA ILE A 73 -7.19 0.82 8.97
C ILE A 73 -5.78 1.20 9.44
N PHE A 74 -5.06 2.02 8.67
CA PHE A 74 -3.68 2.43 8.94
C PHE A 74 -3.55 3.75 9.73
N GLU A 75 -4.66 4.31 10.23
CA GLU A 75 -4.62 5.51 11.08
C GLU A 75 -4.02 5.19 12.46
N LEU A 76 -3.28 6.15 13.01
CA LEU A 76 -2.61 6.02 14.31
C LEU A 76 -3.58 5.59 15.42
N GLU A 77 -4.78 6.16 15.45
CA GLU A 77 -5.77 5.84 16.46
C GLU A 77 -6.18 4.36 16.42
N ASN A 78 -6.39 3.79 15.23
CA ASN A 78 -6.77 2.39 15.06
C ASN A 78 -5.62 1.44 15.38
N MET A 79 -4.39 1.82 15.03
CA MET A 79 -3.19 1.09 15.42
C MET A 79 -3.04 1.03 16.94
N VAL A 80 -3.13 2.18 17.63
CA VAL A 80 -3.05 2.23 19.10
C VAL A 80 -4.16 1.41 19.75
N LYS A 81 -5.41 1.51 19.27
CA LYS A 81 -6.52 0.67 19.75
C LYS A 81 -6.22 -0.83 19.58
N GLY A 82 -5.63 -1.22 18.45
CA GLY A 82 -5.20 -2.60 18.19
C GLY A 82 -4.21 -3.11 19.24
N TYR A 83 -3.17 -2.32 19.53
CA TYR A 83 -2.17 -2.65 20.55
C TYR A 83 -2.79 -2.74 21.96
N LEU A 84 -3.62 -1.76 22.35
CA LEU A 84 -4.27 -1.75 23.67
C LEU A 84 -5.16 -2.98 23.88
N LYS A 85 -5.89 -3.40 22.84
CA LYS A 85 -6.72 -4.61 22.89
C LYS A 85 -5.88 -5.85 23.17
N VAL A 86 -4.70 -5.98 22.53
CA VAL A 86 -3.78 -7.10 22.76
C VAL A 86 -3.29 -7.07 24.21
N TYR A 87 -2.82 -5.92 24.71
CA TYR A 87 -2.31 -5.81 26.08
C TYR A 87 -3.36 -6.08 27.16
N GLN A 88 -4.63 -5.75 26.90
CA GLN A 88 -5.74 -6.06 27.81
C GLN A 88 -6.15 -7.53 27.78
N SER A 89 -5.73 -8.29 26.76
CA SER A 89 -6.05 -9.72 26.60
C SER A 89 -4.95 -10.66 27.08
N LEU A 90 -3.78 -10.11 27.47
CA LEU A 90 -2.70 -10.82 28.15
C LEU A 90 -3.01 -10.94 29.65
#